data_AF-A0A950P3W4-F1
#
_entry.id   AF-A0A950P3W4-F1
#
_cell.length_a   1.000
_cell.length_b   1.000
_cell.length_c   1.000
_cell.angle_alpha   90.00
_cell.angle_beta   90.00
_cell.angle_gamma   90.00
#
_symmetry.space_group_name_H-M   'P 1'
#
loop_
_entity.id
_entity.type
_entity.pdbx_description
1 polymer ?
#
loop_
_entity_poly.entity_id
_entity_poly.type
_entity_poly.pdbx_seq_one_letter_code
_entity_poly.pdbx_strand_id
1 'polypeptide(L)'
;MSSADLGQQVFADARHGFALASVYYGTYPAATADGGRTWQIDGPFLPIPAAAAPPAVRYPGVAGPTTYFASGGQDGITVVDATPDAGRHWWQALLPGGVVYVGAFEGELTAIIASPTGNAPGARVTFWAYRSRTGRRWTYASTVNSPR
;
A
#
# COMPACT_ATOMS: atom_id res chain seq x y z
N MET A 1 -15.02 -13.64 -9.53
CA MET A 1 -13.85 -13.21 -10.33
C MET A 1 -13.06 -14.42 -10.78
N SER A 2 -12.35 -14.32 -11.90
CA SER A 2 -11.37 -15.33 -12.31
C SER A 2 -10.02 -15.05 -11.65
N SER A 3 -9.13 -16.05 -11.57
CA SER A 3 -7.77 -15.82 -11.06
C SER A 3 -6.96 -14.86 -11.94
N ALA A 4 -7.33 -14.67 -13.21
CA ALA A 4 -6.64 -13.76 -14.13
C ALA A 4 -6.93 -12.28 -13.83
N ASP A 5 -8.02 -12.00 -13.12
CA ASP A 5 -8.39 -10.64 -12.71
C ASP A 5 -7.62 -10.19 -11.46
N LEU A 6 -6.92 -11.11 -10.78
CA LEU A 6 -6.22 -10.87 -9.52
C LEU A 6 -4.72 -10.69 -9.78
N GLY A 7 -4.16 -9.62 -9.22
CA GLY A 7 -2.71 -9.45 -9.10
C GLY A 7 -2.12 -10.31 -7.98
N GLN A 8 -1.08 -9.80 -7.33
CA GLN A 8 -0.48 -10.47 -6.19
C GLN A 8 -1.53 -10.71 -5.08
N GLN A 9 -1.55 -11.92 -4.55
CA GLN A 9 -2.42 -12.33 -3.44
C GLN A 9 -1.58 -12.39 -2.17
N VAL A 10 -2.13 -11.89 -1.07
CA VAL A 10 -1.53 -11.94 0.26
C VAL A 10 -2.55 -12.51 1.24
N PHE A 11 -2.08 -13.29 2.20
CA PHE A 11 -2.94 -14.02 3.14
C PHE A 11 -2.60 -13.64 4.57
N ALA A 12 -3.62 -13.30 5.35
CA ALA A 12 -3.49 -13.14 6.79
C ALA A 12 -3.49 -14.50 7.50
N ASP A 13 -4.23 -15.46 6.96
CA ASP A 13 -4.26 -16.85 7.42
C ASP A 13 -4.71 -17.79 6.29
N ALA A 14 -4.95 -19.06 6.62
CA ALA A 14 -5.34 -20.11 5.66
C ALA A 14 -6.70 -19.89 4.98
N ARG A 15 -7.52 -18.95 5.46
CA ARG A 15 -8.86 -18.64 4.96
C ARG A 15 -8.96 -17.22 4.42
N HIS A 16 -8.35 -16.26 5.10
CA HIS A 16 -8.52 -14.85 4.81
C HIS A 16 -7.34 -14.29 4.02
N GLY A 17 -7.66 -13.63 2.92
CA GLY A 17 -6.67 -13.03 2.04
C GLY A 17 -7.18 -11.78 1.34
N PHE A 18 -6.22 -11.04 0.81
CA PHE A 18 -6.38 -9.77 0.12
C PHE A 18 -5.62 -9.79 -1.20
N ALA A 19 -6.17 -9.17 -2.23
CA ALA A 19 -5.53 -8.99 -3.51
C ALA A 19 -5.98 -7.66 -4.15
N LEU A 20 -5.15 -7.16 -5.06
CA LEU A 20 -5.59 -6.11 -5.99
C LEU A 20 -6.20 -6.78 -7.21
N ALA A 21 -7.48 -6.53 -7.46
CA ALA A 21 -8.20 -6.98 -8.63
C ALA A 21 -8.22 -5.89 -9.71
N SER A 22 -7.83 -6.21 -10.93
CA SER A 22 -7.98 -5.35 -12.09
C SER A 22 -9.27 -5.72 -12.81
N VAL A 23 -10.30 -4.88 -12.68
CA VAL A 23 -11.62 -5.13 -13.27
C VAL A 23 -12.02 -3.92 -14.11
N TYR A 24 -12.35 -4.15 -15.39
CA TYR A 24 -12.58 -3.12 -16.39
C TYR A 24 -11.39 -2.14 -16.52
N TYR A 25 -11.56 -0.90 -16.07
CA TYR A 25 -10.55 0.16 -16.10
C TYR A 25 -10.09 0.58 -14.70
N GLY A 26 -10.32 -0.28 -13.69
CA GLY A 26 -10.08 0.05 -12.28
C GLY A 26 -9.34 -1.03 -11.52
N THR A 27 -8.64 -0.59 -10.48
CA THR A 27 -8.05 -1.47 -9.46
C THR A 27 -8.96 -1.45 -8.25
N TYR A 28 -9.26 -2.62 -7.72
CA TYR A 28 -10.17 -2.79 -6.59
C TYR A 28 -9.54 -3.70 -5.55
N PRO A 29 -9.80 -3.47 -4.25
CA PRO A 29 -9.49 -4.45 -3.24
C PRO A 29 -10.42 -5.65 -3.41
N ALA A 30 -9.84 -6.85 -3.43
CA ALA A 30 -10.58 -8.11 -3.39
C ALA A 30 -10.21 -8.89 -2.14
N ALA A 31 -11.21 -9.47 -1.48
CA ALA A 31 -11.04 -10.30 -0.30
C ALA A 31 -11.51 -11.74 -0.57
N THR A 32 -10.90 -12.67 0.16
CA THR A 32 -11.33 -14.06 0.26
C THR A 32 -11.52 -14.45 1.72
N ALA A 33 -12.46 -15.36 1.97
CA ALA A 33 -12.69 -15.96 3.29
C ALA A 33 -12.62 -17.51 3.26
N ASP A 34 -12.21 -18.08 2.12
CA ASP A 34 -12.17 -19.52 1.89
C ASP A 34 -10.83 -20.02 1.33
N GLY A 35 -9.75 -19.28 1.58
CA GLY A 35 -8.39 -19.64 1.20
C GLY A 35 -8.12 -19.38 -0.28
N GLY A 36 -8.81 -18.40 -0.87
CA GLY A 36 -8.63 -17.99 -2.26
C GLY A 36 -9.43 -18.82 -3.27
N ARG A 37 -10.39 -19.65 -2.82
CA ARG A 37 -11.28 -20.38 -3.73
C ARG A 37 -12.30 -19.44 -4.38
N THR A 38 -12.81 -18.48 -3.61
CA THR A 38 -13.65 -17.39 -4.08
C THR A 38 -13.11 -16.04 -3.64
N TRP A 39 -13.29 -15.04 -4.50
CA TRP A 39 -12.84 -13.66 -4.30
C TRP A 39 -13.97 -12.70 -4.66
N GLN A 40 -14.16 -11.69 -3.80
CA GLN A 40 -15.17 -10.65 -3.96
C GLN A 40 -14.52 -9.28 -3.85
N ILE A 41 -14.98 -8.30 -4.64
CA ILE A 41 -14.57 -6.91 -4.47
C ILE A 41 -15.09 -6.45 -3.11
N ASP A 42 -14.19 -5.99 -2.26
CA ASP A 42 -14.45 -5.67 -0.86
C ASP A 42 -13.86 -4.30 -0.50
N GLY A 43 -14.29 -3.29 -1.26
CA GLY A 43 -13.89 -1.91 -1.04
C GLY A 43 -13.98 -1.03 -2.29
N PRO A 44 -13.53 0.23 -2.18
CA PRO A 44 -13.71 1.23 -3.22
C PRO A 44 -12.78 1.00 -4.40
N PHE A 45 -13.04 1.71 -5.49
CA PHE A 45 -12.06 1.92 -6.55
C PHE A 45 -10.78 2.53 -5.96
N LEU A 46 -9.64 1.88 -6.20
CA LEU A 46 -8.29 2.39 -5.92
C LEU A 46 -7.73 2.96 -7.23
N PRO A 47 -7.43 4.27 -7.30
CA PRO A 47 -7.10 4.94 -8.56
C PRO A 47 -5.86 4.38 -9.29
N ILE A 48 -5.96 4.27 -10.63
CA ILE A 48 -4.89 3.89 -11.60
C ILE A 48 -4.30 5.15 -12.26
N PRO A 49 -3.01 5.17 -12.70
CA PRO A 49 -2.45 6.31 -13.40
C PRO A 49 -2.73 6.26 -14.93
N ALA A 50 -3.32 7.31 -15.51
CA ALA A 50 -3.04 7.80 -16.86
C ALA A 50 -1.81 8.77 -16.86
N ALA A 51 -1.31 9.19 -18.03
CA ALA A 51 -0.06 9.96 -18.19
C ALA A 51 0.01 11.35 -17.47
N ALA A 52 -1.04 11.73 -16.73
CA ALA A 52 -1.15 12.90 -15.84
C ALA A 52 -1.97 12.57 -14.57
N ALA A 53 -1.89 11.33 -14.08
CA ALA A 53 -2.83 10.80 -13.10
C ALA A 53 -2.19 10.46 -11.76
N PRO A 54 -3.02 10.25 -10.72
CA PRO A 54 -2.54 10.11 -9.35
C PRO A 54 -1.60 8.91 -9.17
N PRO A 55 -0.73 8.97 -8.14
CA PRO A 55 0.04 7.81 -7.69
C PRO A 55 -0.89 6.60 -7.46
N ALA A 56 -0.51 5.44 -7.97
CA ALA A 56 -1.31 4.22 -7.87
C ALA A 56 -0.65 3.14 -7.03
N VAL A 57 -1.49 2.33 -6.39
CA VAL A 57 -1.08 1.15 -5.65
C VAL A 57 -0.73 -0.01 -6.59
N ARG A 58 0.27 -0.80 -6.20
CA ARG A 58 0.80 -1.94 -6.95
C ARG A 58 1.07 -3.15 -6.07
N TYR A 59 1.45 -2.92 -4.82
CA TYR A 59 1.92 -3.94 -3.91
C TYR A 59 0.91 -4.10 -2.77
N PRO A 60 0.13 -5.19 -2.75
CA PRO A 60 -0.71 -5.53 -1.62
C PRO A 60 0.12 -6.09 -0.48
N GLY A 61 -0.35 -5.92 0.75
CA GLY A 61 0.28 -6.47 1.94
C GLY A 61 -0.68 -6.61 3.12
N VAL A 62 -0.24 -7.44 4.07
CA VAL A 62 -0.95 -7.70 5.33
C VAL A 62 -0.10 -7.18 6.47
N ALA A 63 -0.72 -6.41 7.36
CA ALA A 63 -0.09 -5.85 8.55
C ALA A 63 -0.65 -6.44 9.86
N GLY A 64 -1.73 -7.22 9.77
CA GLY A 64 -2.32 -7.94 10.88
C GLY A 64 -3.57 -8.72 10.45
N PRO A 65 -4.27 -9.39 11.38
CA PRO A 65 -5.42 -10.25 11.07
C PRO A 65 -6.57 -9.54 10.34
N THR A 66 -6.75 -8.24 10.58
CA THR A 66 -7.77 -7.40 9.92
C THR A 66 -7.17 -6.21 9.21
N THR A 67 -5.84 -6.08 9.17
CA THR A 67 -5.19 -4.89 8.62
C THR A 67 -4.51 -5.22 7.30
N TYR A 68 -5.04 -4.66 6.22
CA TYR A 68 -4.49 -4.79 4.88
C TYR A 68 -4.05 -3.43 4.36
N PHE A 69 -3.14 -3.44 3.41
CA PHE A 69 -2.74 -2.24 2.70
C PHE A 69 -2.40 -2.55 1.25
N ALA A 70 -2.47 -1.51 0.43
CA ALA A 70 -1.96 -1.47 -0.91
C ALA A 70 -1.05 -0.25 -1.02
N SER A 71 0.15 -0.43 -1.58
CA SER A 71 1.15 0.63 -1.67
C SER A 71 1.70 0.75 -3.08
N GLY A 72 2.15 1.96 -3.41
CA GLY A 72 2.79 2.27 -4.68
C GLY A 72 3.17 3.73 -4.72
N GLY A 73 3.38 4.26 -5.91
CA GLY A 73 3.83 5.64 -6.03
C GLY A 73 4.25 6.00 -7.45
N GLN A 74 4.31 7.30 -7.70
CA GLN A 74 4.78 7.89 -8.95
C GLN A 74 5.28 9.32 -8.67
N ASP A 75 6.27 9.78 -9.45
CA ASP A 75 6.77 11.17 -9.45
C ASP A 75 7.13 11.74 -8.07
N GLY A 76 7.77 10.91 -7.24
CA GLY A 76 8.20 11.32 -5.90
C GLY A 76 7.04 11.46 -4.90
N ILE A 77 5.91 10.80 -5.16
CA ILE A 77 4.82 10.64 -4.21
C ILE A 77 4.55 9.16 -4.02
N THR A 78 4.45 8.75 -2.76
CA THR A 78 4.01 7.42 -2.36
C THR A 78 2.53 7.46 -2.02
N VAL A 79 1.77 6.47 -2.49
CA VAL A 79 0.40 6.22 -2.05
C VAL A 79 0.37 4.98 -1.17
N VAL A 80 -0.38 5.08 -0.06
CA VAL A 80 -0.74 3.93 0.78
C VAL A 80 -2.24 3.97 1.02
N ASP A 81 -2.95 3.02 0.46
CA ASP A 81 -4.36 2.75 0.80
C ASP A 81 -4.38 1.64 1.85
N ALA A 82 -5.03 1.87 2.98
CA ALA A 82 -5.03 0.90 4.08
C ALA A 82 -6.42 0.76 4.73
N THR A 83 -6.71 -0.45 5.16
CA THR A 83 -7.92 -0.82 5.90
C THR A 83 -7.52 -1.49 7.21
N PRO A 84 -7.97 -1.00 8.37
CA PRO A 84 -7.74 -1.66 9.66
C PRO A 84 -8.81 -2.71 10.01
N ASP A 85 -9.88 -2.81 9.20
CA ASP A 85 -11.09 -3.56 9.48
C ASP A 85 -11.50 -4.50 8.34
N ALA A 86 -10.48 -5.14 7.76
CA ALA A 86 -10.59 -6.20 6.78
C ALA A 86 -11.39 -5.81 5.53
N GLY A 87 -11.20 -4.60 5.02
CA GLY A 87 -11.79 -4.13 3.76
C GLY A 87 -12.99 -3.20 3.92
N ARG A 88 -13.59 -3.11 5.11
CA ARG A 88 -14.83 -2.34 5.31
C ARG A 88 -14.62 -0.84 5.12
N HIS A 89 -13.51 -0.29 5.62
CA HIS A 89 -13.16 1.11 5.45
C HIS A 89 -11.71 1.24 4.97
N TRP A 90 -11.53 2.05 3.92
CA TRP A 90 -10.25 2.32 3.31
C TRP A 90 -9.86 3.79 3.49
N TRP A 91 -8.59 4.01 3.83
CA TRP A 91 -8.00 5.33 3.98
C TRP A 91 -6.78 5.46 3.08
N GLN A 92 -6.78 6.52 2.27
CA GLN A 92 -5.64 6.88 1.44
C GLN A 92 -4.72 7.85 2.17
N ALA A 93 -3.42 7.59 2.06
CA ALA A 93 -2.37 8.52 2.44
C ALA A 93 -1.43 8.77 1.27
N LEU A 94 -1.05 10.04 1.12
CA LEU A 94 0.01 10.47 0.22
C LEU A 94 1.23 10.88 1.05
N LEU A 95 2.35 10.21 0.83
CA LEU A 95 3.61 10.47 1.53
C LEU A 95 4.64 11.07 0.56
N PRO A 96 5.43 12.06 0.99
CA PRO A 96 6.41 12.71 0.13
C PRO A 96 7.61 11.80 -0.10
N GLY A 97 7.93 11.53 -1.36
CA GLY A 97 9.06 10.72 -1.78
C GLY A 97 8.67 9.37 -2.41
N GLY A 98 9.68 8.61 -2.79
CA GLY A 98 9.52 7.30 -3.43
C GLY A 98 9.34 6.18 -2.40
N VAL A 99 8.39 5.28 -2.63
CA VAL A 99 8.13 4.15 -1.73
C VAL A 99 9.32 3.19 -1.76
N VAL A 100 9.87 2.89 -0.60
CA VAL A 100 10.92 1.86 -0.43
C VAL A 100 10.31 0.61 0.20
N TYR A 101 9.49 0.81 1.23
CA TYR A 101 8.84 -0.27 1.96
C TYR A 101 7.55 0.21 2.61
N VAL A 102 6.54 -0.65 2.64
CA VAL A 102 5.37 -0.53 3.52
C VAL A 102 5.11 -1.90 4.12
N GLY A 103 4.87 -1.97 5.44
CA GLY A 103 4.51 -3.19 6.12
C GLY A 103 4.24 -2.98 7.60
N ALA A 104 4.06 -4.06 8.36
CA ALA A 104 3.90 -3.97 9.81
C ALA A 104 5.25 -3.99 10.53
N PHE A 105 5.36 -3.13 11.54
CA PHE A 105 6.43 -3.18 12.53
C PHE A 105 5.85 -2.81 13.89
N GLU A 106 6.10 -3.63 14.92
CA GLU A 106 5.59 -3.41 16.29
C GLU A 106 4.06 -3.22 16.37
N GLY A 107 3.30 -3.86 15.47
CA GLY A 107 1.84 -3.75 15.42
C GLY A 107 1.31 -2.45 14.79
N GLU A 108 2.17 -1.63 14.18
CA GLU A 108 1.78 -0.45 13.42
C GLU A 108 2.21 -0.59 11.96
N LEU A 109 1.44 0.02 11.05
CA LEU A 109 1.88 0.23 9.68
C LEU A 109 3.09 1.16 9.70
N THR A 110 4.15 0.75 9.03
CA THR A 110 5.38 1.51 8.84
C THR A 110 5.65 1.65 7.36
N ALA A 111 5.91 2.87 6.93
CA ALA A 111 6.34 3.20 5.57
C ALA A 111 7.75 3.80 5.64
N ILE A 112 8.67 3.22 4.86
CA ILE A 112 10.01 3.79 4.63
C ILE A 112 9.99 4.42 3.24
N ILE A 113 10.30 5.70 3.19
CA ILE A 113 10.18 6.53 1.99
C ILE A 113 11.53 7.17 1.69
N ALA A 114 11.99 7.05 0.44
CA ALA A 114 13.15 7.79 -0.04
C ALA A 114 12.75 9.26 -0.27
N SER A 115 13.45 10.19 0.39
CA SER A 115 13.21 11.63 0.24
C SER A 115 13.26 12.05 -1.22
N PRO A 116 12.41 13.01 -1.66
CA PRO A 116 12.51 13.57 -3.00
C PRO A 116 13.93 14.10 -3.25
N THR A 117 14.66 13.51 -4.18
CA THR A 117 15.93 14.08 -4.63
C THR A 117 15.64 15.16 -5.64
N GLY A 118 16.11 16.39 -5.39
CA GLY A 118 16.25 17.36 -6.47
C GLY A 118 17.20 16.82 -7.54
N ASN A 119 17.02 17.23 -8.80
CA ASN A 119 17.83 16.79 -9.95
C ASN A 119 19.30 17.27 -9.91
N ALA A 120 19.81 17.70 -8.75
CA ALA A 120 21.16 18.20 -8.59
C ALA A 120 22.19 17.05 -8.53
N PRO A 121 23.30 17.13 -9.28
CA PRO A 121 24.39 16.18 -9.16
C PRO A 121 24.89 16.11 -7.71
N GLY A 122 24.93 14.90 -7.13
CA GLY A 122 25.36 14.67 -5.74
C GLY A 122 24.27 14.80 -4.68
N ALA A 123 23.00 14.95 -5.06
CA ALA A 123 21.87 14.90 -4.13
C ALA A 123 21.87 13.57 -3.35
N ARG A 124 21.94 13.66 -2.01
CA ARG A 124 21.89 12.49 -1.14
C ARG A 124 20.44 12.10 -0.89
N VAL A 125 20.13 10.81 -1.08
CA VAL A 125 18.85 10.24 -0.64
C VAL A 125 18.90 10.09 0.88
N THR A 126 17.90 10.62 1.56
CA THR A 126 17.60 10.29 2.96
C THR A 126 16.36 9.41 2.99
N PHE A 127 16.23 8.57 4.01
CA PHE A 127 15.04 7.74 4.18
C PHE A 127 14.22 8.25 5.35
N TRP A 128 12.91 8.36 5.18
CA TRP A 128 11.97 8.82 6.20
C TRP A 128 11.07 7.66 6.60
N ALA A 129 10.92 7.45 7.90
CA ALA A 129 9.97 6.50 8.46
C ALA A 129 8.69 7.23 8.85
N TYR A 130 7.56 6.75 8.36
CA TYR A 130 6.23 7.15 8.78
C TYR A 130 5.52 5.97 9.44
N ARG A 131 4.75 6.23 10.49
CA ARG A 131 3.96 5.22 11.21
C ARG A 131 2.47 5.56 11.24
N SER A 132 1.63 4.52 11.23
CA SER A 132 0.19 4.64 11.41
C SER A 132 -0.38 3.38 12.07
N ARG A 133 -1.34 3.54 12.98
CA ARG A 133 -2.10 2.39 13.52
C ARG A 133 -3.24 1.93 12.62
N THR A 134 -3.81 2.85 11.86
CA THR A 134 -5.10 2.63 11.17
C THR A 134 -5.04 2.95 9.68
N GLY A 135 -3.91 3.45 9.18
CA GLY A 135 -3.78 3.97 7.83
C GLY A 135 -4.38 5.36 7.62
N ARG A 136 -5.27 5.81 8.53
CA ARG A 136 -5.96 7.10 8.43
C ARG A 136 -5.08 8.31 8.72
N ARG A 137 -4.14 8.17 9.66
CA ARG A 137 -3.22 9.24 10.04
C ARG A 137 -1.82 8.69 10.12
N TRP A 138 -0.93 9.27 9.32
CA TRP A 138 0.48 8.93 9.30
C TRP A 138 1.27 10.02 10.01
N THR A 139 2.22 9.60 10.84
CA THR A 139 3.10 10.51 11.57
C THR A 139 4.54 10.22 11.16
N TYR A 140 5.29 11.27 10.86
CA TYR A 140 6.73 11.16 10.68
C TYR A 140 7.36 10.70 12.00
N ALA A 141 8.06 9.58 11.96
CA ALA A 141 8.71 8.99 13.13
C ALA A 141 10.18 9.41 13.21
N SER A 142 10.94 9.22 12.14
CA SER A 142 12.38 9.51 12.12
C SER A 142 12.96 9.56 10.71
N THR A 143 14.18 10.09 10.60
CA THR A 143 15.06 9.84 9.45
C THR A 143 15.83 8.57 9.72
N VAL A 144 15.79 7.64 8.77
CA VAL A 144 16.56 6.40 8.77
C VAL A 144 17.82 6.66 7.96
N ASN A 145 18.96 6.67 8.63
CA ASN A 145 20.25 6.72 7.95
C ASN A 145 20.61 5.30 7.53
N SER A 146 21.07 5.12 6.28
CA SER A 146 21.70 3.86 5.91
C SER A 146 22.99 3.72 6.74
N PRO A 147 23.24 2.57 7.40
CA PRO A 147 24.55 2.33 8.00
C PRO A 147 25.61 2.42 6.89
N ARG A 148 26.73 3.07 7.20
CA ARG A 148 27.86 3.22 6.27
C ARG A 148 28.48 1.88 5.93
#